data_AF-A0A8H4PY23-F1
#
_entry.id   AF-A0A8H4PY23-F1
#
_cell.length_a   1.000
_cell.length_b   1.000
_cell.length_c   1.000
_cell.angle_alpha   90.00
_cell.angle_beta   90.00
_cell.angle_gamma   90.00
#
_symmetry.space_group_name_H-M   'P 1'
#
loop_
_entity.id
_entity.type
_entity.pdbx_description
1 polymer ?
#
loop_
_entity_poly.entity_id
_entity_poly.type
_entity_poly.pdbx_seq_one_letter_code
_entity_poly.pdbx_strand_id
1 'polypeptide(L)'
;MFCSKSAHSLQRLFAGYHEPPLLSKQQSQKLLDGLKTSFRRQLDHEYGHASDHAVVSGRDPEVRHSAATRHLRSILSNPLFSYPGQSAPRQMLSLLPVSDRDPMHVFDHAVARGMMTLRAATGCIMAKRKQLSASGSDAGLASSETAARVVGWLRSSGADVHLKFLDNLQFVRSLAPFLIAEGLESVAWEWTARTVNDETAAWSSAVRIRRASRMLAELVRIKSQPQYGDLDAAISTILDAEQRFHASPLLASLLTLPWRSVSWLSTVEAYSRTTPSQKLFDAHLATADLLPEPFTVERAHLNLCHPTHPDLAPALRFFKDRQRLRELVRRLHPGKIHLGKMDTAKLKGLGVIPWIAFLGHDTVNHLTRLGRSRDAEDVTELLCSELPDLFTNPPNLT
;
A
#
# COMPACT_ATOMS: atom_id res chain seq x y z
N MET A 1 -46.76 -11.28 43.73
CA MET A 1 -46.43 -9.85 43.87
C MET A 1 -44.90 -9.71 43.89
N PHE A 2 -44.28 -9.47 42.73
CA PHE A 2 -42.85 -9.21 42.52
C PHE A 2 -42.78 -8.33 41.25
N CYS A 3 -41.92 -7.34 41.00
CA CYS A 3 -40.70 -6.82 41.61
C CYS A 3 -40.53 -5.38 41.07
N SER A 4 -40.53 -4.34 41.93
CA SER A 4 -40.37 -2.92 41.53
C SER A 4 -38.94 -2.40 41.59
N LYS A 5 -37.94 -3.29 41.66
CA LYS A 5 -36.53 -2.90 41.91
C LYS A 5 -35.73 -2.55 40.64
N SER A 6 -36.21 -2.93 39.45
CA SER A 6 -35.49 -2.72 38.17
C SER A 6 -35.70 -1.32 37.56
N ALA A 7 -36.79 -0.62 37.92
CA ALA A 7 -37.06 0.72 37.39
C ALA A 7 -36.21 1.81 38.08
N HIS A 8 -35.93 1.65 39.38
CA HIS A 8 -35.12 2.61 40.14
C HIS A 8 -33.62 2.52 39.85
N SER A 9 -33.11 1.38 39.36
CA SER A 9 -31.70 1.25 38.95
C SER A 9 -31.41 1.94 37.62
N LEU A 10 -32.39 2.01 36.70
CA LEU A 10 -32.26 2.77 35.45
C LEU A 10 -32.33 4.28 35.68
N GLN A 11 -33.16 4.76 36.61
CA GLN A 11 -33.20 6.19 36.97
C GLN A 11 -31.87 6.71 37.53
N ARG A 12 -31.11 5.90 38.28
CA ARG A 12 -29.78 6.29 38.79
C ARG A 12 -28.69 6.37 37.72
N LEU A 13 -28.83 5.66 36.59
CA LEU A 13 -27.87 5.69 35.49
C LEU A 13 -28.03 6.95 34.61
N PHE A 14 -29.23 7.52 34.53
CA PHE A 14 -29.50 8.74 33.76
C PHE A 14 -29.42 10.03 34.59
N ALA A 15 -29.31 9.94 35.92
CA ALA A 15 -29.20 11.11 36.80
C ALA A 15 -27.89 11.91 36.63
N GLY A 16 -26.87 11.33 35.97
CA GLY A 16 -25.59 11.97 35.68
C GLY A 16 -25.33 12.25 34.20
N TYR A 17 -26.32 12.03 33.32
CA TYR A 17 -26.16 12.28 31.89
C TYR A 17 -26.41 13.76 31.59
N HIS A 18 -25.35 14.55 31.55
CA HIS A 18 -25.40 15.88 30.94
C HIS A 18 -25.38 15.72 29.43
N GLU A 19 -26.51 16.01 28.81
CA GLU A 19 -26.59 16.28 27.37
C GLU A 19 -25.51 17.33 27.03
N PRO A 20 -24.59 17.07 26.08
CA PRO A 20 -23.65 18.09 25.65
C PRO A 20 -24.49 19.28 25.16
N PRO A 21 -24.18 20.51 25.61
CA PRO A 21 -25.02 21.65 25.33
C PRO A 21 -25.20 21.78 23.82
N LEU A 22 -26.45 21.74 23.38
CA LEU A 22 -26.84 22.14 22.03
C LEU A 22 -26.11 23.44 21.72
N LEU A 23 -25.33 23.45 20.64
CA LEU A 23 -24.55 24.60 20.18
C LEU A 23 -25.39 25.87 20.38
N SER A 24 -24.92 26.76 21.26
CA SER A 24 -25.70 27.95 21.60
C SER A 24 -25.91 28.79 20.33
N LYS A 25 -26.99 29.56 20.26
CA LYS A 25 -27.25 30.45 19.12
C LYS A 25 -26.04 31.36 18.78
N GLN A 26 -25.20 31.68 19.76
CA GLN A 26 -23.96 32.43 19.53
C GLN A 26 -22.84 31.59 18.91
N GLN A 27 -22.74 30.29 19.23
CA GLN A 27 -21.74 29.41 18.64
C GLN A 27 -22.10 29.03 17.21
N SER A 28 -23.38 28.79 16.92
CA SER A 28 -23.85 28.60 15.54
C SER A 28 -23.67 29.87 14.71
N GLN A 29 -23.93 31.04 15.29
CA GLN A 29 -23.69 32.32 14.62
C GLN A 29 -22.18 32.55 14.36
N LYS A 30 -21.31 32.26 15.33
CA LYS A 30 -19.84 32.34 15.13
C LYS A 30 -19.34 31.38 14.05
N LEU A 31 -19.90 30.17 13.97
CA LEU A 31 -19.57 29.21 12.92
C LEU A 31 -20.03 29.71 11.54
N LEU A 32 -21.25 30.26 11.48
CA LEU A 32 -21.84 30.80 10.26
C LEU A 32 -21.10 32.06 9.78
N ASP A 33 -20.67 32.91 10.71
CA ASP A 33 -19.87 34.10 10.42
C ASP A 33 -18.46 33.70 9.98
N GLY A 34 -17.87 32.64 10.56
CA GLY A 34 -16.61 32.03 10.14
C GLY A 34 -16.67 31.45 8.72
N LEU A 35 -17.76 30.76 8.38
CA LEU A 35 -18.00 30.26 7.02
C LEU A 35 -18.18 31.41 6.03
N LYS A 36 -18.94 32.45 6.39
CA LYS A 36 -19.13 33.66 5.57
C LYS A 36 -17.81 34.42 5.35
N THR A 37 -16.97 34.55 6.39
CA THR A 37 -15.67 35.21 6.26
C THR A 37 -14.70 34.39 5.44
N SER A 38 -14.69 33.07 5.58
CA SER A 38 -13.88 32.19 4.74
C SER A 38 -14.28 32.27 3.26
N PHE A 39 -15.59 32.23 2.97
CA PHE A 39 -16.12 32.41 1.61
C PHE A 39 -15.76 33.77 1.02
N ARG A 40 -15.92 34.87 1.78
CA ARG A 40 -15.53 36.21 1.34
C ARG A 40 -14.03 36.30 1.10
N ARG A 41 -13.20 35.78 2.00
CA ARG A 41 -11.73 35.82 1.86
C ARG A 41 -11.26 35.07 0.61
N GLN A 42 -11.93 33.98 0.23
CA GLN A 42 -11.64 33.23 -0.99
C GLN A 42 -12.17 33.94 -2.25
N LEU A 43 -13.35 34.57 -2.18
CA LEU A 43 -13.87 35.42 -3.27
C LEU A 43 -13.00 36.66 -3.49
N ASP A 44 -12.52 37.29 -2.42
CA ASP A 44 -11.60 38.42 -2.49
C ASP A 44 -10.23 37.98 -3.04
N HIS A 45 -9.80 36.74 -2.77
CA HIS A 45 -8.58 36.18 -3.35
C HIS A 45 -8.72 35.91 -4.86
N GLU A 46 -9.88 35.47 -5.34
CA GLU A 46 -10.09 35.15 -6.77
C GLU A 46 -10.58 36.33 -7.62
N TYR A 47 -11.33 37.28 -7.04
CA TYR A 47 -11.90 38.44 -7.74
C TYR A 47 -11.31 39.79 -7.31
N GLY A 48 -10.50 39.84 -6.24
CA GLY A 48 -9.93 41.07 -5.67
C GLY A 48 -8.62 41.54 -6.30
N HIS A 49 -8.23 41.04 -7.47
CA HIS A 49 -7.25 41.68 -8.34
C HIS A 49 -7.91 42.09 -9.65
N ALA A 50 -8.72 43.14 -9.58
CA ALA A 50 -8.95 44.00 -10.74
C ALA A 50 -7.68 44.84 -10.97
N SER A 51 -6.64 44.21 -11.49
CA SER A 51 -5.63 44.89 -12.29
C SER A 51 -6.19 44.93 -13.71
N ASP A 52 -6.37 46.14 -14.21
CA ASP A 52 -6.72 46.42 -15.59
C ASP A 52 -5.96 45.53 -16.59
N HIS A 53 -6.73 45.01 -17.54
CA HIS A 53 -6.39 44.73 -18.95
C HIS A 53 -6.78 43.34 -19.46
N ALA A 54 -7.34 43.40 -20.68
CA ALA A 54 -7.58 42.34 -21.65
C ALA A 54 -8.88 41.52 -21.54
N VAL A 55 -9.92 42.18 -22.05
CA VAL A 55 -10.98 41.57 -22.88
C VAL A 55 -10.34 40.73 -24.01
N VAL A 56 -10.89 39.53 -24.30
CA VAL A 56 -11.44 39.12 -25.61
C VAL A 56 -11.63 37.59 -25.69
N SER A 57 -12.92 37.22 -25.76
CA SER A 57 -13.59 36.19 -26.59
C SER A 57 -13.10 34.75 -26.71
N GLY A 58 -13.98 33.83 -26.28
CA GLY A 58 -14.82 33.07 -27.22
C GLY A 58 -14.53 31.58 -27.39
N ARG A 59 -15.38 30.71 -26.81
CA ARG A 59 -16.06 29.54 -27.45
C ARG A 59 -16.80 28.67 -26.41
N ASP A 60 -18.03 28.30 -26.81
CA ASP A 60 -19.03 27.31 -26.34
C ASP A 60 -19.54 27.22 -24.87
N PRO A 61 -20.86 27.02 -24.68
CA PRO A 61 -21.51 26.93 -23.38
C PRO A 61 -21.59 25.47 -22.91
N GLU A 62 -20.46 24.79 -22.80
CA GLU A 62 -20.45 23.53 -22.05
C GLU A 62 -20.36 23.87 -20.57
N VAL A 63 -21.34 23.37 -19.81
CA VAL A 63 -21.64 23.68 -18.41
C VAL A 63 -20.35 23.86 -17.60
N ARG A 64 -19.94 25.12 -17.44
CA ARG A 64 -18.93 25.53 -16.48
C ARG A 64 -19.51 25.26 -15.10
N HIS A 65 -19.36 24.03 -14.61
CA HIS A 65 -19.52 23.75 -13.20
C HIS A 65 -18.59 24.70 -12.48
N SER A 66 -19.15 25.76 -11.90
CA SER A 66 -18.36 26.83 -11.32
C SER A 66 -17.45 26.20 -10.26
N ALA A 67 -16.24 26.74 -10.11
CA ALA A 67 -15.33 26.27 -9.07
C ALA A 67 -16.02 26.24 -7.69
N ALA A 68 -16.99 27.14 -7.46
CA ALA A 68 -17.88 27.13 -6.31
C ALA A 68 -18.78 25.89 -6.23
N THR A 69 -19.34 25.39 -7.33
CA THR A 69 -20.09 24.11 -7.35
C THR A 69 -19.17 22.92 -7.06
N ARG A 70 -17.94 22.90 -7.60
CA ARG A 70 -16.97 21.82 -7.34
C ARG A 70 -16.46 21.86 -5.89
N HIS A 71 -16.22 23.06 -5.35
CA HIS A 71 -15.82 23.29 -3.98
C HIS A 71 -16.96 22.98 -2.98
N LEU A 72 -18.19 23.41 -3.27
CA LEU A 72 -19.37 23.01 -2.50
C LEU A 72 -19.58 21.49 -2.55
N ARG A 73 -19.40 20.85 -3.71
CA ARG A 73 -19.49 19.39 -3.80
C ARG A 73 -18.40 18.71 -2.97
N SER A 74 -17.18 19.25 -2.95
CA SER A 74 -16.07 18.75 -2.11
C SER A 74 -16.27 18.99 -0.61
N ILE A 75 -16.94 20.08 -0.21
CA ILE A 75 -17.28 20.36 1.19
C ILE A 75 -18.47 19.49 1.62
N LEU A 76 -19.50 19.37 0.79
CA LEU A 76 -20.71 18.61 1.09
C LEU A 76 -20.49 17.10 0.98
N SER A 77 -19.56 16.63 0.15
CA SER A 77 -19.11 15.24 0.12
C SER A 77 -18.27 14.85 1.33
N ASN A 78 -17.95 15.79 2.21
CA ASN A 78 -17.26 15.49 3.46
C ASN A 78 -18.27 14.85 4.44
N PRO A 79 -17.98 13.65 4.99
CA PRO A 79 -18.89 12.93 5.90
C PRO A 79 -19.21 13.69 7.20
N LEU A 80 -18.50 14.79 7.49
CA LEU A 80 -18.84 15.72 8.58
C LEU A 80 -20.12 16.53 8.33
N PHE A 81 -20.54 16.72 7.07
CA PHE A 81 -21.67 17.58 6.70
C PHE A 81 -22.84 16.82 6.05
N SER A 82 -22.62 15.60 5.57
CA SER A 82 -23.66 14.75 4.99
C SER A 82 -24.35 13.90 6.08
N TYR A 83 -25.30 14.50 6.80
CA TYR A 83 -26.36 13.73 7.48
C TYR A 83 -27.73 14.32 7.15
N PRO A 84 -28.69 13.52 6.63
CA PRO A 84 -30.09 13.84 6.80
C PRO A 84 -30.41 13.78 8.30
N GLY A 85 -31.02 14.85 8.80
CA GLY A 85 -31.43 14.98 10.19
C GLY A 85 -32.27 13.79 10.66
N GLN A 86 -32.13 13.50 11.94
CA GLN A 86 -32.82 12.45 12.66
C GLN A 86 -34.35 12.61 12.57
N SER A 87 -34.98 11.79 11.74
CA SER A 87 -36.38 11.39 11.90
C SER A 87 -36.64 10.10 11.13
N ALA A 88 -35.95 9.03 11.53
CA ALA A 88 -36.40 7.66 11.26
C ALA A 88 -36.69 7.00 12.62
N PRO A 89 -37.87 6.39 12.80
CA PRO A 89 -38.28 5.86 14.09
C PRO A 89 -37.36 4.73 14.52
N ARG A 90 -36.90 4.82 15.77
CA ARG A 90 -35.90 3.98 16.44
C ARG A 90 -36.37 2.55 16.74
N GLN A 91 -37.32 1.99 15.96
CA GLN A 91 -38.04 0.77 16.35
C GLN A 91 -37.97 -0.42 15.37
N MET A 92 -37.17 -0.41 14.31
CA MET A 92 -37.06 -1.59 13.42
C MET A 92 -35.62 -1.98 13.01
N LEU A 93 -34.57 -1.46 13.67
CA LEU A 93 -33.18 -1.71 13.27
C LEU A 93 -32.40 -2.70 14.16
N SER A 94 -33.08 -3.47 15.01
CA SER A 94 -32.42 -4.45 15.91
C SER A 94 -32.54 -5.91 15.46
N LEU A 95 -32.85 -6.18 14.19
CA LEU A 95 -33.04 -7.56 13.69
C LEU A 95 -32.29 -7.91 12.40
N LEU A 96 -31.43 -7.04 11.88
CA LEU A 96 -30.53 -7.44 10.79
C LEU A 96 -29.20 -7.94 11.38
N PRO A 97 -28.71 -9.13 10.95
CA PRO A 97 -27.40 -9.61 11.35
C PRO A 97 -26.36 -8.53 11.02
N VAL A 98 -25.41 -8.32 11.94
CA VAL A 98 -24.31 -7.34 11.81
C VAL A 98 -23.49 -7.52 10.50
N SER A 99 -23.69 -8.61 9.76
CA SER A 99 -22.99 -8.92 8.51
C SER A 99 -23.49 -8.21 7.26
N ASP A 100 -24.62 -7.48 7.28
CA ASP A 100 -25.19 -6.86 6.06
C ASP A 100 -24.93 -5.34 5.94
N ARG A 101 -24.28 -4.74 6.93
CA ARG A 101 -23.97 -3.30 6.90
C ARG A 101 -22.68 -3.06 6.12
N ASP A 102 -22.73 -2.19 5.09
CA ASP A 102 -21.52 -1.75 4.38
C ASP A 102 -20.48 -1.21 5.37
N PRO A 103 -19.26 -1.79 5.42
CA PRO A 103 -18.18 -1.33 6.28
C PRO A 103 -17.86 0.16 6.10
N MET A 104 -18.08 0.72 4.91
CA MET A 104 -17.84 2.14 4.67
C MET A 104 -18.88 3.05 5.34
N HIS A 105 -20.12 2.59 5.56
CA HIS A 105 -21.08 3.34 6.38
C HIS A 105 -20.68 3.36 7.86
N VAL A 106 -20.05 2.29 8.36
CA VAL A 106 -19.50 2.25 9.72
C VAL A 106 -18.31 3.20 9.82
N PHE A 107 -17.47 3.23 8.77
CA PHE A 107 -16.37 4.18 8.65
C PHE A 107 -16.87 5.62 8.73
N ASP A 108 -17.80 6.02 7.86
CA ASP A 108 -18.33 7.38 7.78
C ASP A 108 -18.96 7.83 9.12
N HIS A 109 -19.72 6.95 9.75
CA HIS A 109 -20.33 7.22 11.05
C HIS A 109 -19.30 7.40 12.18
N ALA A 110 -18.23 6.60 12.20
CA ALA A 110 -17.18 6.75 13.20
C ALA A 110 -16.29 7.98 12.94
N VAL A 111 -16.09 8.37 11.67
CA VAL A 111 -15.43 9.64 11.30
C VAL A 111 -16.26 10.83 11.78
N ALA A 112 -17.56 10.84 11.51
CA ALA A 112 -18.46 11.93 11.91
C ALA A 112 -18.50 12.16 13.43
N ARG A 113 -18.31 11.10 14.22
CA ARG A 113 -18.23 11.17 15.68
C ARG A 113 -16.83 11.46 16.22
N GLY A 114 -15.82 11.62 15.37
CA GLY A 114 -14.43 11.81 15.77
C GLY A 114 -13.80 10.58 16.44
N MET A 115 -14.38 9.38 16.25
CA MET A 115 -13.91 8.13 16.88
C MET A 115 -13.01 7.30 15.95
N MET A 116 -12.75 7.77 14.72
CA MET A 116 -11.98 7.02 13.75
C MET A 116 -10.49 6.99 14.10
N THR A 117 -9.89 5.80 14.03
CA THR A 117 -8.45 5.57 14.25
C THR A 117 -7.87 4.77 13.08
N LEU A 118 -6.54 4.80 12.89
CA LEU A 118 -5.89 4.02 11.82
C LEU A 118 -6.20 2.52 11.90
N ARG A 119 -6.29 1.97 13.12
CA ARG A 119 -6.64 0.55 13.31
C ARG A 119 -8.09 0.27 12.91
N ALA A 120 -9.02 1.12 13.31
CA ALA A 120 -10.43 0.99 12.94
C ALA A 120 -10.62 1.16 11.42
N ALA A 121 -9.95 2.14 10.81
CA ALA A 121 -9.95 2.36 9.37
C ALA A 121 -9.41 1.12 8.62
N THR A 122 -8.28 0.56 9.08
CA THR A 122 -7.73 -0.68 8.52
C THR A 122 -8.77 -1.81 8.56
N GLY A 123 -9.45 -1.98 9.69
CA GLY A 123 -10.52 -2.97 9.84
C GLY A 123 -11.68 -2.76 8.87
N CYS A 124 -12.12 -1.51 8.67
CA CYS A 124 -13.18 -1.18 7.71
C CYS A 124 -12.76 -1.49 6.27
N ILE A 125 -11.54 -1.10 5.87
CA ILE A 125 -10.99 -1.36 4.53
C ILE A 125 -10.89 -2.86 4.27
N MET A 126 -10.39 -3.64 5.24
CA MET A 126 -10.29 -5.09 5.14
C MET A 126 -11.66 -5.78 5.06
N ALA A 127 -12.62 -5.32 5.86
CA ALA A 127 -13.99 -5.83 5.81
C ALA A 127 -14.64 -5.51 4.46
N LYS A 128 -14.44 -4.30 3.93
CA LYS A 128 -14.94 -3.91 2.60
C LYS A 128 -14.34 -4.76 1.50
N ARG A 129 -13.03 -5.00 1.53
CA ARG A 129 -12.36 -5.92 0.59
C ARG A 129 -12.97 -7.32 0.66
N LYS A 130 -13.16 -7.86 1.86
CA LYS A 130 -13.77 -9.19 2.04
C LYS A 130 -15.18 -9.26 1.47
N GLN A 131 -15.98 -8.21 1.67
CA GLN A 131 -17.33 -8.11 1.11
C GLN A 131 -17.29 -8.11 -0.43
N LEU A 132 -16.40 -7.30 -1.04
CA LEU A 132 -16.27 -7.22 -2.50
C LEU A 132 -15.75 -8.54 -3.10
N SER A 133 -14.79 -9.21 -2.46
CA SER A 133 -14.30 -10.51 -2.90
C SER A 133 -15.38 -11.59 -2.82
N ALA A 134 -16.28 -11.54 -1.83
CA ALA A 134 -17.41 -12.46 -1.73
C ALA A 134 -18.46 -12.23 -2.83
N SER A 135 -18.55 -11.02 -3.37
CA SER A 135 -19.43 -10.68 -4.49
C SER A 135 -18.86 -11.05 -5.87
N GLY A 136 -17.61 -11.51 -5.95
CA GLY A 136 -17.00 -12.04 -7.18
C GLY A 136 -16.77 -11.01 -8.31
N SER A 137 -16.83 -9.71 -8.02
CA SER A 137 -16.69 -8.65 -9.02
C SER A 137 -15.50 -7.74 -8.71
N ASP A 138 -14.44 -7.84 -9.53
CA ASP A 138 -13.27 -6.95 -9.46
C ASP A 138 -13.63 -5.49 -9.77
N ALA A 139 -14.67 -5.26 -10.58
CA ALA A 139 -15.24 -3.94 -10.83
C ALA A 139 -15.74 -3.27 -9.54
N GLY A 140 -16.09 -4.07 -8.53
CA GLY A 140 -16.54 -3.59 -7.23
C GLY A 140 -15.49 -2.81 -6.45
N LEU A 141 -14.19 -3.01 -6.69
CA LEU A 141 -13.14 -2.21 -6.05
C LEU A 141 -13.09 -0.79 -6.61
N ALA A 142 -13.09 -0.67 -7.94
CA ALA A 142 -13.00 0.62 -8.63
C ALA A 142 -14.19 1.54 -8.33
N SER A 143 -15.39 0.98 -8.13
CA SER A 143 -16.61 1.74 -7.82
C SER A 143 -16.85 1.93 -6.32
N SER A 144 -15.96 1.47 -5.43
CA SER A 144 -16.24 1.44 -3.99
C SER A 144 -16.10 2.79 -3.27
N GLU A 145 -15.37 3.75 -3.87
CA GLU A 145 -15.00 5.04 -3.26
C GLU A 145 -14.30 4.91 -1.89
N THR A 146 -13.75 3.75 -1.59
CA THR A 146 -13.14 3.41 -0.31
C THR A 146 -11.88 4.25 -0.09
N ALA A 147 -10.99 4.30 -1.09
CA ALA A 147 -9.78 5.10 -1.01
C ALA A 147 -10.10 6.59 -0.96
N ALA A 148 -11.06 7.07 -1.76
CA ALA A 148 -11.49 8.47 -1.73
C ALA A 148 -11.91 8.93 -0.32
N ARG A 149 -12.74 8.13 0.37
CA ARG A 149 -13.20 8.43 1.74
C ARG A 149 -12.07 8.39 2.77
N VAL A 150 -11.20 7.38 2.68
CA VAL A 150 -10.07 7.25 3.61
C VAL A 150 -9.06 8.37 3.43
N VAL A 151 -8.73 8.75 2.18
CA VAL A 151 -7.85 9.88 1.88
C VAL A 151 -8.48 11.19 2.37
N GLY A 152 -9.78 11.39 2.15
CA GLY A 152 -10.53 12.53 2.66
C GLY A 152 -10.42 12.65 4.19
N TRP A 153 -10.59 11.54 4.90
CA TRP A 153 -10.42 11.49 6.36
C TRP A 153 -8.97 11.77 6.82
N LEU A 154 -7.96 11.22 6.14
CA LEU A 154 -6.56 11.48 6.46
C LEU A 154 -6.22 12.98 6.33
N ARG A 155 -6.77 13.64 5.31
CA ARG A 155 -6.62 15.08 5.10
C ARG A 155 -7.35 15.89 6.17
N SER A 156 -8.63 15.57 6.45
CA SER A 156 -9.43 16.32 7.42
C SER A 156 -8.95 16.15 8.87
N SER A 157 -8.34 15.00 9.19
CA SER A 157 -7.75 14.75 10.51
C SER A 157 -6.34 15.32 10.68
N GLY A 158 -5.75 15.89 9.62
CA GLY A 158 -4.36 16.34 9.61
C GLY A 158 -3.32 15.22 9.63
N ALA A 159 -3.74 13.94 9.57
CA ALA A 159 -2.83 12.80 9.51
C ALA A 159 -1.96 12.80 8.25
N ASP A 160 -2.45 13.41 7.16
CA ASP A 160 -1.72 13.62 5.90
C ASP A 160 -0.52 14.57 6.06
N VAL A 161 -0.49 15.45 7.07
CA VAL A 161 0.62 16.40 7.25
C VAL A 161 1.92 15.68 7.63
N HIS A 162 1.85 14.76 8.59
CA HIS A 162 3.04 14.10 9.13
C HIS A 162 3.33 12.71 8.53
N LEU A 163 2.43 12.21 7.67
CA LEU A 163 2.54 10.91 6.99
C LEU A 163 2.89 9.72 7.91
N LYS A 164 2.60 9.84 9.21
CA LYS A 164 2.92 8.79 10.22
C LYS A 164 2.14 7.50 9.97
N PHE A 165 1.00 7.58 9.29
CA PHE A 165 0.23 6.40 8.90
C PHE A 165 1.00 5.48 7.95
N LEU A 166 1.99 5.99 7.21
CA LEU A 166 2.87 5.18 6.34
C LEU A 166 3.76 4.21 7.13
N ASP A 167 3.97 4.44 8.43
CA ASP A 167 4.69 3.47 9.28
C ASP A 167 3.83 2.22 9.59
N ASN A 168 2.50 2.31 9.43
CA ASN A 168 1.59 1.19 9.62
C ASN A 168 1.45 0.38 8.32
N LEU A 169 2.27 -0.65 8.19
CA LEU A 169 2.31 -1.50 6.99
C LEU A 169 0.97 -2.17 6.69
N GLN A 170 0.21 -2.59 7.70
CA GLN A 170 -1.07 -3.25 7.49
C GLN A 170 -2.10 -2.27 6.91
N PHE A 171 -2.08 -1.01 7.36
CA PHE A 171 -2.91 0.04 6.80
C PHE A 171 -2.55 0.30 5.34
N VAL A 172 -1.26 0.50 5.03
CA VAL A 172 -0.78 0.74 3.65
C VAL A 172 -1.15 -0.43 2.72
N ARG A 173 -0.89 -1.68 3.12
CA ARG A 173 -1.27 -2.89 2.37
C ARG A 173 -2.78 -3.01 2.13
N SER A 174 -3.56 -2.54 3.08
CA SER A 174 -5.02 -2.56 2.98
C SER A 174 -5.51 -1.46 2.04
N LEU A 175 -4.95 -0.25 2.11
CA LEU A 175 -5.41 0.90 1.33
C LEU A 175 -4.90 0.90 -0.12
N ALA A 176 -3.64 0.54 -0.36
CA ALA A 176 -2.99 0.70 -1.66
C ALA A 176 -3.72 0.06 -2.85
N PRO A 177 -4.34 -1.13 -2.74
CA PRO A 177 -5.09 -1.69 -3.87
C PRO A 177 -6.33 -0.87 -4.24
N PHE A 178 -6.97 -0.22 -3.26
CA PHE A 178 -8.08 0.72 -3.55
C PHE A 178 -7.58 2.01 -4.19
N LEU A 179 -6.39 2.51 -3.82
CA LEU A 179 -5.81 3.69 -4.47
C LEU A 179 -5.57 3.44 -5.96
N ILE A 180 -5.09 2.26 -6.33
CA ILE A 180 -4.87 1.90 -7.74
C ILE A 180 -6.22 1.66 -8.45
N ALA A 181 -7.13 0.87 -7.85
CA ALA A 181 -8.43 0.56 -8.44
C ALA A 181 -9.29 1.80 -8.72
N GLU A 182 -9.29 2.77 -7.81
CA GLU A 182 -10.09 3.99 -7.89
C GLU A 182 -9.40 5.12 -8.67
N GLY A 183 -8.23 4.88 -9.29
CA GLY A 183 -7.49 5.89 -10.04
C GLY A 183 -6.86 7.00 -9.18
N LEU A 184 -6.68 6.74 -7.87
CA LEU A 184 -6.06 7.65 -6.90
C LEU A 184 -4.57 7.34 -6.66
N GLU A 185 -3.91 6.67 -7.60
CA GLU A 185 -2.48 6.33 -7.53
C GLU A 185 -1.60 7.58 -7.35
N SER A 186 -2.01 8.72 -7.95
CA SER A 186 -1.31 10.00 -7.81
C SER A 186 -1.13 10.44 -6.35
N VAL A 187 -2.06 10.06 -5.46
CA VAL A 187 -1.96 10.35 -4.02
C VAL A 187 -0.83 9.54 -3.38
N ALA A 188 -0.65 8.28 -3.76
CA ALA A 188 0.47 7.48 -3.28
C ALA A 188 1.82 8.05 -3.73
N TRP A 189 1.88 8.52 -4.98
CA TRP A 189 3.05 9.24 -5.51
C TRP A 189 3.30 10.57 -4.80
N GLU A 190 2.26 11.33 -4.49
CA GLU A 190 2.35 12.57 -3.71
C GLU A 190 2.93 12.31 -2.32
N TRP A 191 2.41 11.31 -1.60
CA TRP A 191 2.92 10.92 -0.28
C TRP A 191 4.38 10.46 -0.34
N THR A 192 4.75 9.75 -1.40
CA THR A 192 6.12 9.28 -1.62
C THR A 192 7.04 10.47 -1.89
N ALA A 193 6.65 11.38 -2.78
CA ALA A 193 7.41 12.59 -3.11
C ALA A 193 7.60 13.51 -1.91
N ARG A 194 6.55 13.73 -1.11
CA ARG A 194 6.64 14.47 0.15
C ARG A 194 7.56 13.78 1.15
N THR A 195 7.52 12.45 1.24
CA THR A 195 8.42 11.69 2.12
C THR A 195 9.89 11.84 1.72
N VAL A 196 10.19 11.91 0.42
CA VAL A 196 11.54 12.03 -0.11
C VAL A 196 12.05 13.48 -0.02
N ASN A 197 11.25 14.43 -0.50
CA ASN A 197 11.68 15.81 -0.79
C ASN A 197 11.43 16.81 0.33
N ASP A 198 10.58 16.50 1.33
CA ASP A 198 10.24 17.47 2.38
C ASP A 198 11.38 17.60 3.40
N GLU A 199 12.38 18.43 3.12
CA GLU A 199 13.50 18.72 4.03
C GLU A 199 13.06 19.39 5.33
N THR A 200 11.89 20.06 5.34
CA THR A 200 11.37 20.75 6.52
C THR A 200 10.78 19.77 7.55
N ALA A 201 10.38 18.58 7.10
CA ALA A 201 9.98 17.52 7.99
C ALA A 201 11.18 17.00 8.79
N ALA A 202 11.09 17.05 10.11
CA ALA A 202 12.08 16.54 11.07
C ALA A 202 12.17 14.98 11.09
N TRP A 203 12.22 14.35 9.91
CA TRP A 203 12.40 12.91 9.73
C TRP A 203 13.83 12.60 9.35
N SER A 204 14.43 11.63 10.03
CA SER A 204 15.71 11.09 9.62
C SER A 204 15.63 10.44 8.24
N SER A 205 16.75 10.44 7.52
CA SER A 205 16.88 9.80 6.21
C SER A 205 16.38 8.34 6.22
N ALA A 206 16.68 7.59 7.29
CA ALA A 206 16.19 6.21 7.47
C ALA A 206 14.66 6.09 7.50
N VAL A 207 13.95 7.05 8.13
CA VAL A 207 12.47 7.06 8.16
C VAL A 207 11.91 7.39 6.78
N ARG A 208 12.52 8.34 6.08
CA ARG A 208 12.14 8.73 4.70
C ARG A 208 12.25 7.54 3.76
N ILE A 209 13.44 6.92 3.72
CA ILE A 209 13.70 5.72 2.92
C ILE A 209 12.70 4.62 3.26
N ARG A 210 12.52 4.31 4.54
CA ARG A 210 11.62 3.22 4.97
C ARG A 210 10.18 3.44 4.52
N ARG A 211 9.63 4.65 4.65
CA ARG A 211 8.25 4.96 4.27
C ARG A 211 8.07 4.96 2.75
N ALA A 212 8.93 5.68 2.02
CA ALA A 212 8.85 5.80 0.58
C ALA A 212 9.11 4.46 -0.13
N SER A 213 10.17 3.75 0.26
CA SER A 213 10.52 2.44 -0.31
C SER A 213 9.42 1.39 -0.07
N ARG A 214 8.77 1.41 1.10
CA ARG A 214 7.62 0.53 1.40
C ARG A 214 6.40 0.87 0.54
N MET A 215 6.06 2.15 0.40
CA MET A 215 4.94 2.55 -0.45
C MET A 215 5.17 2.10 -1.90
N LEU A 216 6.36 2.36 -2.44
CA LEU A 216 6.75 1.92 -3.79
C LEU A 216 6.72 0.40 -3.94
N ALA A 217 7.25 -0.35 -2.97
CA ALA A 217 7.19 -1.81 -2.99
C ALA A 217 5.76 -2.35 -2.98
N GLU A 218 4.83 -1.70 -2.26
CA GLU A 218 3.42 -2.07 -2.29
C GLU A 218 2.77 -1.73 -3.63
N LEU A 219 3.05 -0.56 -4.23
CA LEU A 219 2.55 -0.22 -5.58
C LEU A 219 3.00 -1.24 -6.62
N VAL A 220 4.30 -1.55 -6.63
CA VAL A 220 4.92 -2.58 -7.49
C VAL A 220 4.25 -3.94 -7.29
N ARG A 221 4.09 -4.39 -6.04
CA ARG A 221 3.48 -5.68 -5.72
C ARG A 221 2.01 -5.76 -6.16
N ILE A 222 1.29 -4.64 -6.12
CA ILE A 222 -0.11 -4.60 -6.53
C ILE A 222 -0.21 -4.56 -8.05
N LYS A 223 0.57 -3.71 -8.73
CA LYS A 223 0.60 -3.60 -10.19
C LYS A 223 1.07 -4.88 -10.88
N SER A 224 1.85 -5.72 -10.21
CA SER A 224 2.23 -7.04 -10.73
C SER A 224 1.12 -8.10 -10.69
N GLN A 225 -0.04 -7.78 -10.11
CA GLN A 225 -1.17 -8.71 -10.03
C GLN A 225 -2.06 -8.56 -11.27
N PRO A 226 -2.56 -9.67 -11.86
CA PRO A 226 -3.37 -9.64 -13.08
C PRO A 226 -4.58 -8.69 -13.05
N GLN A 227 -5.15 -8.47 -11.86
CA GLN A 227 -6.30 -7.59 -11.64
C GLN A 227 -5.98 -6.09 -11.75
N TYR A 228 -4.71 -5.69 -11.68
CA TYR A 228 -4.26 -4.30 -11.76
C TYR A 228 -3.27 -4.04 -12.92
N GLY A 229 -2.61 -5.08 -13.41
CA GLY A 229 -1.58 -4.99 -14.43
C GLY A 229 -0.79 -6.29 -14.53
N ASP A 230 0.49 -6.16 -14.84
CA ASP A 230 1.43 -7.26 -15.00
C ASP A 230 2.84 -6.88 -14.51
N LEU A 231 3.81 -7.75 -14.77
CA LEU A 231 5.21 -7.48 -14.42
C LEU A 231 5.75 -6.23 -15.15
N ASP A 232 5.28 -5.92 -16.36
CA ASP A 232 5.68 -4.72 -17.10
C ASP A 232 5.18 -3.45 -16.41
N ALA A 233 3.95 -3.45 -15.89
CA ALA A 233 3.42 -2.36 -15.06
C ALA A 233 4.22 -2.18 -13.75
N ALA A 234 4.64 -3.29 -13.14
CA ALA A 234 5.46 -3.27 -11.93
C ALA A 234 6.88 -2.71 -12.19
N ILE A 235 7.52 -3.13 -13.28
CA ILE A 235 8.83 -2.63 -13.70
C ILE A 235 8.74 -1.15 -14.07
N SER A 236 7.73 -0.76 -14.84
CA SER A 236 7.52 0.65 -15.23
C SER A 236 7.36 1.55 -14.00
N THR A 237 6.75 1.06 -12.92
CA THR A 237 6.62 1.79 -11.65
C THR A 237 7.98 2.05 -10.99
N ILE A 238 8.94 1.12 -11.10
CA ILE A 238 10.31 1.34 -10.62
C ILE A 238 11.02 2.38 -11.48
N LEU A 239 10.92 2.28 -12.80
CA LEU A 239 11.54 3.22 -13.73
C LEU A 239 10.98 4.64 -13.57
N ASP A 240 9.66 4.76 -13.32
CA ASP A 240 9.03 6.03 -12.98
C ASP A 240 9.57 6.60 -11.67
N ALA A 241 9.81 5.76 -10.65
CA ALA A 241 10.41 6.20 -9.39
C ALA A 241 11.87 6.64 -9.60
N GLU A 242 12.63 5.92 -10.42
CA GLU A 242 13.99 6.27 -10.82
C GLU A 242 14.02 7.66 -11.48
N GLN A 243 13.16 7.89 -12.47
CA GLN A 243 13.07 9.17 -13.16
C GLN A 243 12.63 10.31 -12.23
N ARG A 244 11.60 10.08 -11.40
CA ARG A 244 11.04 11.12 -10.50
C ARG A 244 12.02 11.55 -9.41
N PHE A 245 12.82 10.61 -8.91
CA PHE A 245 13.74 10.85 -7.79
C PHE A 245 15.21 10.86 -8.20
N HIS A 246 15.52 11.03 -9.50
CA HIS A 246 16.89 11.05 -10.03
C HIS A 246 17.82 12.07 -9.32
N ALA A 247 17.27 13.21 -8.89
CA ALA A 247 18.02 14.25 -8.18
C ALA A 247 18.16 13.99 -6.67
N SER A 248 17.49 12.97 -6.13
CA SER A 248 17.51 12.69 -4.69
C SER A 248 18.72 11.83 -4.31
N PRO A 249 19.50 12.21 -3.28
CA PRO A 249 20.58 11.36 -2.77
C PRO A 249 20.06 10.07 -2.14
N LEU A 250 18.75 9.96 -1.88
CA LEU A 250 18.12 8.79 -1.28
C LEU A 250 17.75 7.71 -2.30
N LEU A 251 17.87 8.00 -3.60
CA LEU A 251 17.36 7.17 -4.70
C LEU A 251 17.80 5.71 -4.59
N ALA A 252 19.11 5.46 -4.50
CA ALA A 252 19.69 4.12 -4.43
C ALA A 252 19.09 3.28 -3.29
N SER A 253 18.94 3.88 -2.11
CA SER A 253 18.37 3.20 -0.94
C SER A 253 16.85 3.03 -1.06
N LEU A 254 16.16 3.98 -1.68
CA LEU A 254 14.72 3.95 -1.90
C LEU A 254 14.31 2.85 -2.89
N LEU A 255 15.10 2.61 -3.94
CA LEU A 255 14.82 1.58 -4.95
C LEU A 255 15.12 0.15 -4.47
N THR A 256 15.91 -0.03 -3.41
CA THR A 256 16.33 -1.36 -2.93
C THR A 256 15.15 -2.32 -2.70
N LEU A 257 14.14 -1.94 -1.91
CA LEU A 257 13.01 -2.82 -1.61
C LEU A 257 12.10 -3.08 -2.83
N PRO A 258 11.62 -2.07 -3.59
CA PRO A 258 10.79 -2.33 -4.76
C PRO A 258 11.55 -3.12 -5.83
N TRP A 259 12.84 -2.86 -6.05
CA TRP A 259 13.67 -3.65 -6.97
C TRP A 259 13.72 -5.12 -6.56
N ARG A 260 14.05 -5.42 -5.30
CA ARG A 260 14.01 -6.80 -4.79
C ARG A 260 12.60 -7.40 -4.90
N SER A 261 11.55 -6.60 -4.71
CA SER A 261 10.19 -7.10 -4.87
C SER A 261 9.91 -7.54 -6.31
N VAL A 262 10.23 -6.73 -7.32
CA VAL A 262 10.07 -7.15 -8.74
C VAL A 262 10.93 -8.36 -9.03
N SER A 263 12.20 -8.36 -8.60
CA SER A 263 13.11 -9.48 -8.85
C SER A 263 12.57 -10.81 -8.30
N TRP A 264 11.92 -10.79 -7.14
CA TRP A 264 11.26 -11.97 -6.59
C TRP A 264 10.05 -12.41 -7.41
N LEU A 265 9.23 -11.45 -7.81
CA LEU A 265 8.02 -11.69 -8.59
C LEU A 265 8.36 -12.23 -10.00
N SER A 266 9.48 -11.80 -10.57
CA SER A 266 9.94 -12.20 -11.90
C SER A 266 10.73 -13.50 -11.94
N THR A 267 11.20 -14.01 -10.79
CA THR A 267 11.93 -15.28 -10.74
C THR A 267 11.19 -16.32 -9.90
N VAL A 268 11.07 -16.09 -8.59
CA VAL A 268 10.51 -17.06 -7.63
C VAL A 268 9.02 -17.28 -7.83
N GLU A 269 8.26 -16.21 -8.09
CA GLU A 269 6.82 -16.30 -8.32
C GLU A 269 6.41 -16.12 -9.79
N ALA A 270 7.35 -16.38 -10.71
CA ALA A 270 7.13 -16.18 -12.14
C ALA A 270 6.01 -17.07 -12.71
N TYR A 271 5.79 -18.26 -12.12
CA TYR A 271 4.82 -19.26 -12.59
C TYR A 271 3.35 -18.76 -12.66
N SER A 272 3.02 -17.72 -11.90
CA SER A 272 1.66 -17.18 -11.79
C SER A 272 1.41 -15.94 -12.64
N ARG A 273 2.41 -15.54 -13.46
CA ARG A 273 2.41 -14.22 -14.12
C ARG A 273 2.83 -14.31 -15.59
N THR A 274 2.38 -13.32 -16.35
CA THR A 274 2.84 -13.11 -17.72
C THR A 274 4.30 -12.70 -17.73
N THR A 275 5.06 -13.24 -18.70
CA THR A 275 6.47 -12.91 -18.86
C THR A 275 6.62 -11.42 -19.22
N PRO A 276 7.53 -10.68 -18.57
CA PRO A 276 7.75 -9.28 -18.89
C PRO A 276 8.41 -9.11 -20.27
N SER A 277 8.22 -7.94 -20.86
CA SER A 277 8.91 -7.60 -22.11
C SER A 277 10.42 -7.53 -21.88
N GLN A 278 11.19 -8.03 -22.86
CA GLN A 278 12.65 -8.05 -22.79
C GLN A 278 13.23 -6.67 -22.45
N LYS A 279 12.77 -5.62 -23.14
CA LYS A 279 13.26 -4.25 -22.95
C LYS A 279 13.08 -3.77 -21.50
N LEU A 280 11.92 -4.05 -20.89
CA LEU A 280 11.65 -3.65 -19.51
C LEU A 280 12.45 -4.52 -18.53
N PHE A 281 12.58 -5.82 -18.79
CA PHE A 281 13.38 -6.70 -17.96
C PHE A 281 14.87 -6.29 -17.96
N ASP A 282 15.43 -5.97 -19.13
CA ASP A 282 16.80 -5.45 -19.27
C ASP A 282 16.98 -4.14 -18.50
N ALA A 283 16.01 -3.22 -18.57
CA ALA A 283 16.03 -1.97 -17.82
C ALA A 283 15.98 -2.22 -16.30
N HIS A 284 15.13 -3.13 -15.83
CA HIS A 284 15.06 -3.54 -14.42
C HIS A 284 16.38 -4.16 -13.94
N LEU A 285 17.03 -4.97 -14.77
CA LEU A 285 18.33 -5.53 -14.47
C LEU A 285 19.41 -4.43 -14.36
N ALA A 286 19.36 -3.42 -15.23
CA ALA A 286 20.27 -2.27 -15.19
C ALA A 286 20.06 -1.36 -13.96
N THR A 287 18.83 -1.24 -13.44
CA THR A 287 18.56 -0.51 -12.19
C THR A 287 19.37 -1.06 -11.01
N ALA A 288 19.79 -2.34 -11.06
CA ALA A 288 20.64 -2.94 -10.03
C ALA A 288 22.02 -2.28 -9.89
N ASP A 289 22.52 -1.61 -10.93
CA ASP A 289 23.80 -0.90 -10.91
C ASP A 289 23.75 0.41 -10.10
N LEU A 290 22.54 0.92 -9.84
CA LEU A 290 22.30 2.10 -9.00
C LEU A 290 22.20 1.76 -7.51
N LEU A 291 22.08 0.47 -7.16
CA LEU A 291 21.79 0.04 -5.81
C LEU A 291 23.06 0.03 -4.94
N PRO A 292 22.93 0.24 -3.61
CA PRO A 292 24.08 0.32 -2.71
C PRO A 292 24.80 -1.02 -2.53
N GLU A 293 24.08 -2.13 -2.70
CA GLU A 293 24.59 -3.48 -2.54
C GLU A 293 24.56 -4.21 -3.89
N PRO A 294 25.49 -5.13 -4.17
CA PRO A 294 25.60 -5.78 -5.46
C PRO A 294 24.51 -6.86 -5.70
N PHE A 295 23.73 -7.24 -4.68
CA PHE A 295 22.63 -8.22 -4.76
C PHE A 295 22.94 -9.44 -5.64
N THR A 296 24.09 -10.09 -5.39
CA THR A 296 24.64 -11.08 -6.33
C THR A 296 23.76 -12.30 -6.52
N VAL A 297 23.00 -12.71 -5.51
CA VAL A 297 22.07 -13.85 -5.59
C VAL A 297 20.89 -13.48 -6.48
N GLU A 298 20.26 -12.34 -6.21
CA GLU A 298 19.11 -11.85 -6.95
C GLU A 298 19.47 -11.56 -8.42
N ARG A 299 20.62 -10.92 -8.67
CA ARG A 299 21.12 -10.67 -10.03
C ARG A 299 21.42 -11.96 -10.76
N ALA A 300 22.05 -12.94 -10.12
CA ALA A 300 22.29 -14.24 -10.74
C ALA A 300 20.98 -14.95 -11.10
N HIS A 301 19.97 -14.84 -10.25
CA HIS A 301 18.64 -15.41 -10.49
C HIS A 301 17.94 -14.71 -11.66
N LEU A 302 17.98 -13.37 -11.72
CA LEU A 302 17.42 -12.62 -12.83
C LEU A 302 18.07 -12.98 -14.18
N ASN A 303 19.41 -13.13 -14.22
CA ASN A 303 20.11 -13.54 -15.43
C ASN A 303 19.69 -14.96 -15.87
N LEU A 304 19.57 -15.89 -14.92
CA LEU A 304 19.12 -17.26 -15.20
C LEU A 304 17.68 -17.30 -15.74
N CYS A 305 16.80 -16.44 -15.22
CA CYS A 305 15.39 -16.36 -15.59
C CYS A 305 15.10 -15.33 -16.69
N HIS A 306 16.12 -14.84 -17.40
CA HIS A 306 15.92 -13.82 -18.43
C HIS A 306 14.91 -14.31 -19.51
N PRO A 307 13.88 -13.53 -19.87
CA PRO A 307 12.81 -13.96 -20.77
C PRO A 307 13.25 -14.52 -22.12
N THR A 308 14.32 -13.97 -22.71
CA THR A 308 14.76 -14.31 -24.07
C THR A 308 16.19 -14.85 -24.14
N HIS A 309 16.99 -14.66 -23.08
CA HIS A 309 18.44 -14.89 -23.09
C HIS A 309 18.91 -15.38 -21.70
N PRO A 310 18.42 -16.54 -21.23
CA PRO A 310 18.80 -17.06 -19.92
C PRO A 310 20.32 -17.30 -19.86
N ASP A 311 20.99 -16.70 -18.88
CA ASP A 311 22.42 -16.88 -18.64
C ASP A 311 22.67 -17.61 -17.31
N LEU A 312 23.21 -18.82 -17.43
CA LEU A 312 23.54 -19.71 -16.34
C LEU A 312 24.88 -19.34 -15.65
N ALA A 313 25.76 -18.59 -16.31
CA ALA A 313 27.12 -18.36 -15.84
C ALA A 313 27.20 -17.66 -14.47
N PRO A 314 26.39 -16.62 -14.16
CA PRO A 314 26.40 -15.98 -12.85
C PRO A 314 25.99 -16.92 -11.72
N ALA A 315 25.00 -17.77 -11.94
CA ALA A 315 24.53 -18.76 -10.97
C ALA A 315 25.60 -19.80 -10.67
N LEU A 316 26.26 -20.34 -11.71
CA LEU A 316 27.37 -21.28 -11.54
C LEU A 316 28.57 -20.64 -10.83
N ARG A 317 28.91 -19.39 -11.14
CA ARG A 317 29.98 -18.66 -10.43
C ARG A 317 29.66 -18.52 -8.95
N PHE A 318 28.40 -18.23 -8.62
CA PHE A 318 27.94 -18.16 -7.23
C PHE A 318 28.08 -19.50 -6.50
N PHE A 319 27.60 -20.61 -7.07
CA PHE A 319 27.68 -21.92 -6.42
C PHE A 319 29.09 -22.54 -6.40
N LYS A 320 29.98 -22.14 -7.31
CA LYS A 320 31.40 -22.53 -7.26
C LYS A 320 32.13 -21.92 -6.06
N ASP A 321 31.73 -20.72 -5.62
CA ASP A 321 32.29 -20.04 -4.45
C ASP A 321 31.65 -20.55 -3.15
N ARG A 322 32.02 -21.79 -2.77
CA ARG A 322 31.49 -22.46 -1.56
C ARG A 322 31.79 -21.68 -0.27
N GLN A 323 32.92 -20.97 -0.21
CA GLN A 323 33.29 -20.19 0.98
C GLN A 323 32.36 -18.99 1.16
N ARG A 324 32.07 -18.26 0.08
CA ARG A 324 31.14 -17.13 0.12
C ARG A 324 29.72 -17.58 0.45
N LEU A 325 29.27 -18.71 -0.10
CA LEU A 325 27.96 -19.28 0.24
C LEU A 325 27.88 -19.60 1.74
N ARG A 326 28.87 -20.32 2.29
CA ARG A 326 28.96 -20.62 3.73
C ARG A 326 28.95 -19.39 4.59
N GLU A 327 29.75 -18.39 4.24
CA GLU A 327 29.81 -17.14 5.01
C GLU A 327 28.47 -16.43 5.01
N LEU A 328 27.80 -16.37 3.85
CA LEU A 328 26.50 -15.75 3.71
C LEU A 328 25.43 -16.50 4.51
N VAL A 329 25.40 -17.84 4.43
CA VAL A 329 24.47 -18.67 5.22
C VAL A 329 24.72 -18.50 6.72
N ARG A 330 25.99 -18.49 7.16
CA ARG A 330 26.39 -18.30 8.56
C ARG A 330 26.02 -16.92 9.10
N ARG A 331 26.26 -15.85 8.33
CA ARG A 331 25.89 -14.48 8.70
C ARG A 331 24.38 -14.31 8.86
N LEU A 332 23.60 -15.05 8.08
CA LEU A 332 22.14 -15.02 8.14
C LEU A 332 21.57 -16.01 9.18
N HIS A 333 22.39 -16.92 9.73
CA HIS A 333 22.07 -17.82 10.84
C HIS A 333 22.86 -17.49 12.13
N PRO A 334 22.73 -16.30 12.74
CA PRO A 334 23.29 -16.08 14.06
C PRO A 334 22.37 -16.72 15.12
N GLY A 335 22.57 -18.01 15.39
CA GLY A 335 21.98 -18.72 16.54
C GLY A 335 20.71 -19.51 16.20
N LYS A 336 20.68 -20.74 16.70
CA LYS A 336 19.57 -21.71 16.63
C LYS A 336 18.24 -21.09 17.09
N ILE A 337 17.49 -20.48 16.19
CA ILE A 337 16.04 -20.34 16.32
C ILE A 337 15.47 -21.45 15.45
N HIS A 338 14.89 -22.46 16.11
CA HIS A 338 14.29 -23.64 15.49
C HIS A 338 13.60 -23.34 14.14
N LEU A 339 14.23 -23.76 13.03
CA LEU A 339 13.63 -23.68 11.70
C LEU A 339 12.34 -24.52 11.60
N GLY A 340 12.16 -25.49 12.50
CA GLY A 340 10.92 -26.26 12.68
C GLY A 340 9.74 -25.48 13.29
N LYS A 341 9.90 -24.20 13.67
CA LYS A 341 8.82 -23.30 14.13
C LYS A 341 8.86 -21.92 13.46
N MET A 342 9.46 -21.80 12.28
CA MET A 342 9.18 -20.65 11.43
C MET A 342 7.84 -20.87 10.75
N ASP A 343 6.81 -20.14 11.17
CA ASP A 343 5.55 -20.04 10.43
C ASP A 343 5.89 -19.89 8.95
N THR A 344 5.35 -20.76 8.11
CA THR A 344 5.49 -20.70 6.65
C THR A 344 5.10 -19.34 6.06
N ALA A 345 4.37 -18.52 6.82
CA ALA A 345 4.10 -17.11 6.53
C ALA A 345 5.31 -16.16 6.63
N LYS A 346 6.35 -16.49 7.42
CA LYS A 346 7.61 -15.71 7.53
C LYS A 346 8.65 -16.10 6.48
N LEU A 347 8.56 -17.29 5.91
CA LEU A 347 9.33 -17.71 4.72
C LEU A 347 8.92 -16.96 3.44
N LYS A 348 7.75 -16.31 3.42
CA LYS A 348 7.26 -15.47 2.30
C LYS A 348 7.93 -14.08 2.20
N GLY A 349 8.99 -13.83 2.95
CA GLY A 349 9.77 -12.60 2.85
C GLY A 349 10.84 -12.70 1.76
N LEU A 350 11.28 -11.55 1.23
CA LEU A 350 12.47 -11.37 0.36
C LEU A 350 13.79 -11.73 1.10
N GLY A 351 13.82 -12.84 1.83
CA GLY A 351 14.97 -13.34 2.55
C GLY A 351 15.95 -13.99 1.58
N VAL A 352 17.25 -13.76 1.80
CA VAL A 352 18.28 -14.27 0.90
C VAL A 352 18.34 -15.81 0.94
N ILE A 353 18.09 -16.44 2.09
CA ILE A 353 18.13 -17.92 2.23
C ILE A 353 17.08 -18.63 1.35
N PRO A 354 15.77 -18.30 1.43
CA PRO A 354 14.80 -18.81 0.46
C PRO A 354 15.22 -18.55 -0.98
N TRP A 355 15.76 -17.36 -1.27
CA TRP A 355 16.21 -17.00 -2.62
C TRP A 355 17.32 -17.90 -3.15
N ILE A 356 18.32 -18.23 -2.32
CA ILE A 356 19.39 -19.17 -2.68
C ILE A 356 18.82 -20.54 -3.01
N ALA A 357 17.83 -21.01 -2.24
CA ALA A 357 17.18 -22.30 -2.49
C ALA A 357 16.47 -22.31 -3.85
N PHE A 358 15.70 -21.26 -4.17
CA PHE A 358 15.05 -21.13 -5.48
C PHE A 358 16.08 -21.02 -6.62
N LEU A 359 17.08 -20.14 -6.49
CA LEU A 359 18.17 -20.00 -7.46
C LEU A 359 18.85 -21.36 -7.71
N GLY A 360 19.12 -22.11 -6.64
CA GLY A 360 19.74 -23.42 -6.70
C GLY A 360 18.88 -24.44 -7.44
N HIS A 361 17.59 -24.51 -7.10
CA HIS A 361 16.63 -25.38 -7.78
C HIS A 361 16.52 -25.06 -9.27
N ASP A 362 16.39 -23.78 -9.62
CA ASP A 362 16.29 -23.35 -11.02
C ASP A 362 17.59 -23.57 -11.80
N THR A 363 18.75 -23.43 -11.12
CA THR A 363 20.07 -23.76 -11.70
C THR A 363 20.17 -25.24 -12.02
N VAL A 364 19.76 -26.11 -11.09
CA VAL A 364 19.74 -27.58 -11.25
C VAL A 364 18.78 -27.98 -12.37
N ASN A 365 17.58 -27.41 -12.42
CA ASN A 365 16.60 -27.65 -13.48
C ASN A 365 17.17 -27.26 -14.85
N HIS A 366 17.83 -26.10 -14.94
CA HIS A 366 18.43 -25.63 -16.19
C HIS A 366 19.60 -26.52 -16.64
N LEU A 367 20.51 -26.89 -15.72
CA LEU A 367 21.62 -27.82 -16.00
C LEU A 367 21.13 -29.19 -16.47
N THR A 368 20.07 -29.71 -15.84
CA THR A 368 19.47 -31.00 -16.20
C THR A 368 18.89 -30.95 -17.62
N ARG A 369 18.19 -29.86 -17.98
CA ARG A 369 17.68 -29.65 -19.36
C ARG A 369 18.81 -29.57 -20.39
N LEU A 370 19.97 -29.06 -20.01
CA LEU A 370 21.17 -29.01 -20.87
C LEU A 370 21.98 -30.33 -20.89
N GLY A 371 21.54 -31.37 -20.18
CA GLY A 371 22.24 -32.66 -20.10
C GLY A 371 23.52 -32.64 -19.25
N ARG A 372 23.72 -31.61 -18.42
CA ARG A 372 24.90 -31.44 -17.56
C ARG A 372 24.67 -32.04 -16.17
N SER A 373 24.38 -33.35 -16.12
CA SER A 373 23.94 -34.03 -14.89
C SER A 373 24.94 -33.95 -13.74
N ARG A 374 26.26 -34.02 -14.02
CA ARG A 374 27.29 -33.91 -12.96
C ARG A 374 27.28 -32.55 -12.28
N ASP A 375 27.19 -31.46 -13.06
CA ASP A 375 27.12 -30.12 -12.49
C ASP A 375 25.82 -29.91 -11.69
N ALA A 376 24.71 -30.54 -12.14
CA ALA A 376 23.44 -30.49 -11.44
C ALA A 376 23.50 -31.23 -10.09
N GLU A 377 24.14 -32.41 -10.06
CA GLU A 377 24.41 -33.18 -8.86
C GLU A 377 25.29 -32.40 -7.88
N ASP A 378 26.38 -31.79 -8.36
CA ASP A 378 27.31 -30.99 -7.55
C ASP A 378 26.60 -29.80 -6.85
N VAL A 379 25.71 -29.11 -7.56
CA VAL A 379 24.91 -28.01 -6.98
C VAL A 379 23.89 -28.55 -5.98
N THR A 380 23.24 -29.67 -6.28
CA THR A 380 22.26 -30.30 -5.39
C THR A 380 22.91 -30.75 -4.09
N GLU A 381 24.06 -31.42 -4.15
CA GLU A 381 24.82 -31.85 -2.98
C GLU A 381 25.24 -30.65 -2.12
N LEU A 382 25.71 -29.58 -2.76
CA LEU A 382 26.07 -28.35 -2.06
C LEU A 382 24.86 -27.76 -1.31
N LEU A 383 23.70 -27.64 -1.95
CA LEU A 383 22.49 -27.11 -1.32
C LEU A 383 22.02 -27.98 -0.15
N CYS A 384 22.05 -29.31 -0.29
CA CYS A 384 21.70 -30.24 0.78
C CYS A 384 22.67 -30.14 1.97
N SER A 385 23.96 -29.90 1.72
CA SER A 385 24.97 -29.77 2.77
C SER A 385 24.88 -28.44 3.53
N GLU A 386 24.60 -27.34 2.84
CA GLU A 386 24.64 -25.98 3.42
C GLU A 386 23.27 -25.50 3.92
N LEU A 387 22.17 -26.06 3.41
CA LEU A 387 20.79 -25.70 3.77
C LEU A 387 19.93 -26.94 4.13
N PRO A 388 20.40 -27.85 5.02
CA PRO A 388 19.78 -29.15 5.26
C PRO A 388 18.33 -29.04 5.75
N ASP A 389 18.00 -28.00 6.52
CA ASP A 389 16.67 -27.82 7.10
C ASP A 389 15.58 -27.51 6.05
N LEU A 390 15.95 -26.97 4.86
CA LEU A 390 15.00 -26.70 3.77
C LEU A 390 14.70 -27.95 2.93
N PHE A 391 15.59 -28.94 2.95
CA PHE A 391 15.49 -30.16 2.14
C PHE A 391 15.08 -31.40 2.95
N THR A 392 15.18 -31.35 4.28
CA THR A 392 14.73 -32.44 5.19
C THR A 392 13.23 -32.36 5.52
N ASN A 393 12.62 -31.18 5.44
CA ASN A 393 11.17 -30.98 5.50
C ASN A 393 10.74 -30.09 4.32
N PRO A 394 10.45 -30.66 3.13
CA PRO A 394 9.96 -29.85 2.03
C PRO A 394 8.69 -29.12 2.48
N PRO A 395 8.62 -27.79 2.37
CA PRO A 395 7.38 -27.08 2.65
C PRO A 395 6.33 -27.58 1.65
N ASN A 396 5.13 -27.91 2.14
CA ASN A 396 3.97 -28.16 1.29
C ASN A 396 3.73 -26.91 0.42
N LEU A 397 4.24 -26.95 -0.80
CA LEU A 397 3.99 -25.98 -1.86
C LEU A 397 2.72 -26.45 -2.58
N THR A 398 1.57 -26.02 -2.07
CA THR A 398 0.27 -26.02 -2.77
C THR A 398 -0.25 -24.61 -2.85
#